data_AF-A0A954LD85-F1
#
_entry.id   AF-A0A954LD85-F1
#
_cell.length_a   1.000
_cell.length_b   1.000
_cell.length_c   1.000
_cell.angle_alpha   90.00
_cell.angle_beta   90.00
_cell.angle_gamma   90.00
#
_symmetry.space_group_name_H-M   'P 1'
#
loop_
_entity.id
_entity.type
_entity.pdbx_description
1 polymer ?
#
loop_
_entity_poly.entity_id
_entity_poly.type
_entity_poly.pdbx_seq_one_letter_code
_entity_poly.pdbx_strand_id
1 'polypeptide(L)'
;MWPDEDFSNSDTECPNCGSLLKPNAHHCRECGASAEYRWGRADPEDFVDDDDFDYDEFVAHEFPEHAPPKSHGIQQRFWVIVLIIALAIAVVASL
;
A
#
# COMPACT_ATOMS: atom_id res chain seq x y z
N MET A 1 -8.66 -26.34 -20.09
CA MET A 1 -10.07 -26.77 -20.04
C MET A 1 -10.47 -26.74 -18.58
N TRP A 2 -10.87 -25.58 -18.07
CA TRP A 2 -11.40 -25.47 -16.71
C TRP A 2 -12.89 -25.83 -16.78
N PRO A 3 -13.38 -26.73 -15.92
CA PRO A 3 -14.75 -27.22 -16.01
C PRO A 3 -15.73 -26.14 -15.60
N ASP A 4 -16.85 -26.10 -16.30
CA ASP A 4 -18.03 -25.30 -16.01
C ASP A 4 -18.52 -25.58 -14.58
N GLU A 5 -18.23 -24.68 -13.64
CA GLU A 5 -18.86 -24.72 -12.34
C GLU A 5 -20.25 -24.09 -12.44
N ASP A 6 -21.24 -24.96 -12.35
CA ASP A 6 -22.65 -24.67 -12.24
C ASP A 6 -22.94 -23.60 -11.18
N PHE A 7 -23.31 -22.40 -11.64
CA PHE A 7 -24.01 -21.39 -10.84
C PHE A 7 -25.44 -21.86 -10.51
N SER A 8 -25.58 -22.92 -9.72
CA SER A 8 -26.89 -23.38 -9.24
C SER A 8 -26.78 -24.04 -7.86
N ASN A 9 -27.04 -23.22 -6.83
CA ASN A 9 -27.52 -23.58 -5.50
C ASN A 9 -26.51 -24.10 -4.45
N SER A 10 -25.64 -23.21 -3.96
CA SER A 10 -25.20 -23.22 -2.55
C SER A 10 -25.13 -21.82 -1.90
N ASP A 11 -25.67 -20.79 -2.57
CA ASP A 11 -25.66 -19.35 -2.21
C ASP A 11 -26.53 -18.95 -1.00
N THR A 12 -26.64 -19.78 0.03
CA THR A 12 -27.35 -19.37 1.25
C THR A 12 -26.42 -18.71 2.25
N GLU A 13 -25.10 -18.82 2.12
CA GLU A 13 -24.14 -18.27 3.08
C GLU A 13 -23.18 -17.29 2.43
N CYS A 14 -22.81 -16.24 3.18
CA CYS A 14 -21.86 -15.25 2.74
C CYS A 14 -20.45 -15.89 2.67
N PRO A 15 -19.74 -15.83 1.54
CA PRO A 15 -18.43 -16.45 1.42
C PRO A 15 -17.35 -15.75 2.25
N ASN A 16 -17.61 -14.55 2.76
CA ASN A 16 -16.69 -13.79 3.61
C ASN A 16 -16.79 -14.18 5.09
N CYS A 17 -18.02 -14.27 5.62
CA CYS A 17 -18.27 -14.41 7.06
C CYS A 17 -19.16 -15.59 7.44
N GLY A 18 -19.72 -16.33 6.48
CA GLY A 18 -20.59 -17.48 6.69
C GLY A 18 -22.02 -17.16 7.09
N SER A 19 -22.42 -15.89 7.18
CA SER A 19 -23.80 -15.53 7.56
C SER A 19 -24.81 -15.89 6.47
N LEU A 20 -26.04 -16.23 6.84
CA LEU A 20 -27.08 -16.54 5.85
C LEU A 20 -27.48 -15.32 5.00
N LEU A 21 -27.41 -15.46 3.68
CA LEU A 21 -27.86 -14.48 2.69
C LEU A 21 -29.34 -14.69 2.35
N LYS A 22 -30.03 -13.58 2.10
CA LYS A 22 -31.36 -13.62 1.50
C LYS A 22 -31.26 -14.00 0.02
N PRO A 23 -32.30 -14.61 -0.57
CA PRO A 23 -32.36 -14.81 -2.01
C PRO A 23 -32.10 -13.49 -2.75
N ASN A 24 -31.19 -13.51 -3.73
CA ASN A 24 -30.78 -12.35 -4.53
C ASN A 24 -30.13 -11.19 -3.73
N ALA A 25 -29.46 -11.48 -2.59
CA ALA A 25 -28.72 -10.45 -1.86
C ALA A 25 -27.50 -9.95 -2.68
N HIS A 26 -27.40 -8.63 -2.87
CA HIS A 26 -26.23 -7.99 -3.50
C HIS A 26 -25.13 -7.61 -2.49
N HIS A 27 -25.46 -7.55 -1.20
CA HIS A 27 -24.53 -7.29 -0.11
C HIS A 27 -24.94 -8.06 1.14
N CYS A 28 -23.94 -8.41 1.95
CA CYS A 28 -24.09 -9.02 3.25
C CYS A 28 -24.39 -7.94 4.28
N ARG A 29 -25.45 -8.11 5.06
CA ARG A 29 -25.84 -7.15 6.11
C ARG A 29 -25.03 -7.28 7.39
N GLU A 30 -24.33 -8.40 7.58
CA GLU A 30 -23.51 -8.65 8.76
C GLU A 30 -22.08 -8.10 8.59
N CYS A 31 -21.44 -8.34 7.46
CA CYS A 31 -20.04 -7.94 7.23
C CYS A 31 -19.85 -6.86 6.16
N GLY A 32 -20.93 -6.45 5.45
CA GLY A 32 -20.85 -5.42 4.41
C GLY A 32 -20.26 -5.87 3.07
N ALA A 33 -19.77 -7.11 2.96
CA ALA A 33 -19.25 -7.65 1.71
C ALA A 33 -20.32 -7.61 0.60
N SER A 34 -19.96 -7.20 -0.61
CA SER A 34 -20.89 -7.08 -1.74
C SER A 34 -20.42 -7.87 -2.95
N ALA A 35 -21.37 -8.29 -3.80
CA ALA A 35 -21.06 -8.97 -5.05
C ALA A 35 -20.21 -8.10 -5.99
N GLU A 36 -20.43 -6.78 -5.96
CA GLU A 36 -19.66 -5.78 -6.74
C GLU A 36 -18.17 -5.78 -6.37
N TYR A 37 -17.86 -5.97 -5.08
CA TYR A 37 -16.49 -6.09 -4.58
C TYR A 37 -16.11 -7.55 -4.26
N ARG A 38 -16.58 -8.48 -5.10
CA ARG A 38 -16.25 -9.93 -5.05
C ARG A 38 -16.45 -10.58 -3.67
N TRP A 39 -17.42 -10.11 -2.92
CA TRP A 39 -17.72 -10.50 -1.54
C TRP A 39 -16.52 -10.38 -0.58
N GLY A 40 -15.65 -9.38 -0.75
CA GLY A 40 -14.50 -9.18 0.14
C GLY A 40 -13.36 -10.18 -0.06
N ARG A 41 -13.40 -10.97 -1.15
CA ARG A 41 -12.27 -11.79 -1.57
C ARG A 41 -11.29 -10.88 -2.33
N ALA A 42 -10.14 -10.62 -1.74
CA ALA A 42 -9.04 -9.95 -2.44
C ALA A 42 -8.42 -10.93 -3.46
N ASP A 43 -8.18 -10.46 -4.69
CA ASP A 43 -7.39 -11.23 -5.62
C ASP A 43 -5.91 -11.12 -5.24
N PRO A 44 -5.12 -12.18 -5.40
CA PRO A 44 -3.67 -12.11 -5.17
C PRO A 44 -2.99 -11.01 -6.01
N GLU A 45 -3.58 -10.64 -7.15
CA GLU A 45 -3.12 -9.57 -8.05
C GLU A 45 -3.46 -8.16 -7.54
N ASP A 46 -4.40 -8.01 -6.59
CA ASP A 46 -4.75 -6.72 -5.98
C ASP A 46 -3.71 -6.26 -4.95
N PHE A 47 -2.83 -7.18 -4.51
CA PHE A 47 -1.74 -6.87 -3.60
C PHE A 47 -0.54 -6.39 -4.42
N VAL A 48 -0.23 -5.10 -4.28
CA VAL A 48 1.06 -4.56 -4.71
C VAL A 48 2.12 -5.10 -3.75
N ASP A 49 3.29 -5.51 -4.27
CA ASP A 49 4.41 -5.92 -3.43
C ASP A 49 4.78 -4.77 -2.47
N ASP A 50 5.13 -5.10 -1.22
CA ASP A 50 5.40 -4.09 -0.18
C ASP A 50 6.55 -3.15 -0.60
N ASP A 51 7.41 -3.60 -1.52
CA ASP A 51 8.55 -2.85 -2.05
C ASP A 51 8.16 -1.80 -3.12
N ASP A 52 6.99 -1.92 -3.75
CA ASP A 52 6.55 -1.03 -4.84
C ASP A 52 5.66 0.13 -4.35
N PHE A 53 5.07 0.03 -3.14
CA PHE A 53 4.20 1.05 -2.57
C PHE A 53 4.95 2.05 -1.68
N ASP A 54 5.17 3.27 -2.15
CA ASP A 54 5.78 4.35 -1.35
C ASP A 54 4.76 4.96 -0.37
N TYR A 55 4.77 4.44 0.86
CA TYR A 55 3.91 4.94 1.94
C TYR A 55 4.16 6.42 2.27
N ASP A 56 5.42 6.88 2.23
CA ASP A 56 5.77 8.26 2.56
C ASP A 56 5.26 9.23 1.48
N GLU A 57 5.33 8.83 0.20
CA GLU A 57 4.73 9.59 -0.92
C GLU A 57 3.21 9.65 -0.81
N PHE A 58 2.56 8.52 -0.54
CA PHE A 58 1.11 8.46 -0.35
C PHE A 58 0.64 9.38 0.77
N VAL A 59 1.29 9.31 1.94
CA VAL A 59 0.96 10.19 3.07
C VAL A 59 1.21 11.66 2.71
N ALA A 60 2.27 11.97 1.98
CA ALA A 60 2.54 13.34 1.54
C ALA A 60 1.48 13.88 0.57
N HIS A 61 0.88 13.02 -0.27
CA HIS A 61 -0.17 13.39 -1.21
C HIS A 61 -1.53 13.57 -0.53
N GLU A 62 -1.96 12.56 0.23
CA GLU A 62 -3.32 12.49 0.80
C GLU A 62 -3.43 13.20 2.15
N PHE A 63 -2.35 13.20 2.94
CA PHE A 63 -2.32 13.71 4.31
C PHE A 63 -1.12 14.65 4.54
N PRO A 64 -1.02 15.77 3.80
CA PRO A 64 0.15 16.64 3.84
C PRO A 64 0.47 17.19 5.24
N GLU A 65 -0.52 17.29 6.12
CA GLU A 65 -0.35 17.72 7.52
C GLU A 65 0.30 16.67 8.44
N HIS A 66 0.27 15.40 8.04
CA HIS A 66 0.87 14.27 8.76
C HIS A 66 2.15 13.74 8.11
N ALA A 67 2.56 14.33 6.99
CA ALA A 67 3.72 13.88 6.23
C ALA A 67 5.03 14.08 7.02
N PRO A 68 5.91 13.06 7.11
CA PRO A 68 7.21 13.24 7.72
C PRO A 68 8.03 14.28 6.94
N PRO A 69 8.86 15.09 7.61
CA PRO A 69 9.70 16.06 6.92
C PRO A 69 10.68 15.33 6.01
N LYS A 70 10.61 15.55 4.68
CA LYS A 70 11.53 14.95 3.71
C LYS A 70 12.99 15.23 4.12
N SER A 71 13.75 14.19 4.39
CA SER A 71 15.07 14.24 5.05
C SER A 71 16.23 14.63 4.12
N HIS A 72 15.97 15.33 3.02
CA HIS A 72 17.00 15.84 2.08
C HIS A 72 18.12 16.63 2.77
N GLY A 73 17.86 17.17 3.98
CA GLY A 73 18.85 17.89 4.77
C GLY A 73 20.04 17.05 5.26
N ILE A 74 19.90 15.74 5.47
CA ILE A 74 21.02 14.92 6.01
C ILE A 74 22.07 14.61 4.94
N GLN A 75 21.65 14.24 3.72
CA GLN A 75 22.59 13.99 2.63
C GLN A 75 23.30 15.28 2.18
N GLN A 76 22.59 16.41 2.14
CA GLN A 76 23.21 17.70 1.82
C GLN A 76 24.23 18.12 2.88
N ARG A 77 23.93 17.92 4.16
CA ARG A 77 24.88 18.18 5.26
C ARG A 77 26.13 17.30 5.16
N PHE A 78 25.98 16.03 4.80
CA PHE A 78 27.11 15.13 4.57
C PHE A 78 28.03 15.64 3.47
N TRP A 79 27.48 16.03 2.31
CA TRP A 79 28.27 16.58 1.20
C TRP A 79 28.97 17.89 1.56
N VAL A 80 28.32 18.78 2.31
CA VAL A 80 28.94 20.02 2.80
C VAL A 80 30.13 19.72 3.73
N ILE A 81 29.98 18.77 4.65
CA ILE A 81 31.07 18.36 5.56
C ILE A 81 32.24 17.77 4.77
N VAL A 82 31.96 16.89 3.81
CA VAL A 82 33.00 16.31 2.92
C VAL A 82 33.76 17.42 2.18
N LEU A 83 33.05 18.43 1.67
CA LEU A 83 33.65 19.54 0.93
C LEU A 83 34.51 20.44 1.84
N ILE A 84 34.08 20.70 3.08
CA ILE A 84 34.86 21.43 4.08
C ILE A 84 36.14 20.67 4.45
N ILE A 85 36.05 19.36 4.68
CA ILE A 85 37.21 18.52 5.01
C ILE A 85 38.20 18.51 3.84
N ALA A 86 37.71 18.37 2.60
CA ALA A 86 38.56 18.40 1.41
C ALA A 86 39.30 19.74 1.26
N LEU A 87 38.62 20.87 1.50
CA LEU A 87 39.25 22.20 1.50
C LEU A 87 40.30 22.34 2.61
N ALA A 88 40.02 21.87 3.82
CA ALA A 88 40.97 21.92 4.92
C ALA A 88 42.24 21.10 4.62
N ILE A 89 42.09 19.90 4.06
CA ILE A 89 43.22 19.06 3.62
C ILE A 89 44.03 19.78 2.54
N ALA A 90 43.38 20.40 1.55
CA ALA A 90 44.07 21.12 0.48
C ALA A 90 44.89 22.31 1.00
N VAL A 91 44.36 23.06 1.97
CA VAL A 91 45.07 24.17 2.62
C VAL A 91 46.28 23.66 3.41
N VAL A 92 46.11 22.59 4.19
CA VAL A 92 47.23 21.98 4.95
C VAL A 92 48.30 21.42 4.02
N ALA A 93 47.92 20.82 2.89
CA ALA A 93 48.87 20.32 1.90
C ALA A 93 49.61 21.43 1.13
N SER A 94 49.13 22.67 1.20
CA SER A 94 49.73 23.84 0.55
C SER A 94 50.60 24.70 1.47
N LEU A 95 50.69 24.35 2.76
CA LEU A 95 51.52 24.98 3.80
C LEU A 95 52.85 24.24 3.97
#